data_AF-A0A397TMR0-F1
#
_entry.id   AF-A0A397TMR0-F1
#
_cell.length_a   1.000
_cell.length_b   1.000
_cell.length_c   1.000
_cell.angle_alpha   90.00
_cell.angle_beta   90.00
_cell.angle_gamma   90.00
#
_symmetry.space_group_name_H-M   'P 1'
#
loop_
_entity.id
_entity.type
_entity.pdbx_description
1 polymer ?
#
loop_
_entity_poly.entity_id
_entity_poly.type
_entity_poly.pdbx_seq_one_letter_code
_entity_poly.pdbx_strand_id
1 'polypeptide(L)' 'MSAVVRPQINVYSETGDNTIGKHVLPAVFKAPIRPDIVRAVHTNISKGNRQPYAVSSKAGHQTSAESWGTGRAVARIAM' A
#
# COMPACT_ATOMS: atom_id res chain seq x y z
N MET A 1 -11.42 -32.82 9.02
CA MET A 1 -12.13 -32.24 7.86
C MET A 1 -13.62 -32.24 8.19
N SER A 2 -14.14 -31.21 8.86
CA SER A 2 -15.57 -31.14 9.19
C SER A 2 -16.35 -30.73 7.95
N ALA A 3 -17.43 -31.45 7.62
CA ALA A 3 -18.28 -31.14 6.49
C ALA A 3 -18.89 -29.75 6.67
N VAL A 4 -18.57 -28.85 5.74
CA VAL A 4 -18.93 -27.44 5.84
C VAL A 4 -20.35 -27.25 5.31
N VAL A 5 -21.35 -27.32 6.19
CA VAL A 5 -22.77 -27.05 5.86
C VAL A 5 -22.93 -25.57 5.49
N ARG A 6 -23.30 -25.25 4.25
CA ARG A 6 -23.52 -23.87 3.81
C ARG A 6 -24.91 -23.41 4.25
N PRO A 7 -25.03 -22.48 5.22
CA PRO A 7 -26.35 -22.03 5.67
C PRO A 7 -27.08 -21.27 4.55
N GLN A 8 -28.42 -21.29 4.58
CA GLN A 8 -29.21 -20.37 3.77
C GLN A 8 -29.22 -18.98 4.42
N ILE A 9 -29.01 -17.96 3.59
CA ILE A 9 -29.06 -16.54 3.94
C ILE A 9 -30.29 -15.90 3.30
N ASN A 10 -30.90 -14.96 4.02
CA ASN A 10 -32.07 -14.22 3.56
C ASN A 10 -31.65 -13.04 2.68
N VAL A 11 -32.39 -12.81 1.60
CA VAL A 11 -32.27 -11.63 0.75
C VAL A 11 -33.38 -10.66 1.16
N TYR A 12 -33.00 -9.47 1.61
CA TYR A 12 -33.92 -8.44 2.08
C TYR A 12 -34.35 -7.49 0.96
N SER A 13 -35.53 -6.89 1.10
CA SER A 13 -36.01 -5.79 0.25
C SER A 13 -35.22 -4.51 0.49
N GLU A 14 -35.26 -3.58 -0.47
CA GLU A 14 -34.60 -2.26 -0.35
C GLU A 14 -35.07 -1.46 0.88
N THR A 15 -36.33 -1.65 1.28
CA THR A 15 -36.90 -1.04 2.49
C THR A 15 -36.49 -1.76 3.79
N GLY A 16 -35.86 -2.94 3.71
CA GLY A 16 -35.37 -3.71 4.84
C GLY A 16 -36.43 -4.53 5.58
N ASP A 17 -37.71 -4.29 5.33
CA ASP A 17 -38.82 -4.85 6.13
C ASP A 17 -39.13 -6.31 5.79
N ASN A 18 -38.91 -6.75 4.55
CA ASN A 18 -39.37 -8.05 4.07
C ASN A 18 -38.24 -8.87 3.44
N THR A 19 -38.26 -10.18 3.66
CA THR A 19 -37.36 -11.12 2.96
C THR A 19 -37.97 -11.50 1.61
N ILE A 20 -37.30 -11.11 0.51
CA ILE A 20 -37.73 -11.37 -0.87
C ILE A 20 -37.32 -12.79 -1.31
N GLY A 21 -36.26 -13.36 -0.74
CA GLY A 21 -35.80 -14.69 -1.13
C GLY A 21 -34.76 -15.28 -0.18
N LYS A 22 -34.31 -16.50 -0.50
CA LYS A 22 -33.24 -17.20 0.21
C LYS A 22 -32.18 -17.66 -0.78
N HIS A 23 -30.92 -17.49 -0.41
CA HIS A 23 -29.78 -17.96 -1.19
C HIS A 23 -28.85 -18.79 -0.31
N VAL A 24 -28.09 -19.72 -0.89
CA VAL A 24 -27.08 -20.48 -0.14
C VAL A 24 -25.82 -19.64 0.04
N LEU A 25 -25.22 -19.65 1.24
CA LEU A 25 -23.97 -18.92 1.49
C LEU A 25 -22.85 -19.42 0.55
N PRO A 26 -22.25 -18.55 -0.27
CA PRO A 26 -21.13 -18.94 -1.13
C PRO A 26 -19.93 -19.48 -0.34
N ALA A 27 -19.17 -20.39 -0.97
CA ALA A 27 -18.05 -21.07 -0.33
C ALA A 27 -16.96 -20.12 0.22
N VAL A 28 -16.75 -18.99 -0.47
CA VAL A 28 -15.70 -18.02 -0.14
C VAL A 28 -15.84 -17.42 1.27
N PHE A 29 -17.07 -17.28 1.79
CA PHE A 29 -17.31 -16.75 3.13
C PHE A 29 -16.85 -17.66 4.26
N LYS A 30 -16.46 -18.90 3.93
CA LYS A 30 -15.91 -19.87 4.89
C LYS A 30 -14.43 -20.15 4.65
N ALA A 31 -13.80 -19.42 3.72
CA ALA A 31 -12.37 -19.50 3.53
C ALA A 31 -11.64 -19.10 4.83
N PRO A 32 -10.49 -19.72 5.14
CA PRO A 32 -9.71 -19.37 6.32
C PRO A 32 -9.25 -17.91 6.22
N ILE A 33 -9.47 -17.16 7.30
CA ILE A 33 -9.06 -15.75 7.36
C ILE A 33 -7.56 -15.69 7.60
N ARG A 34 -6.81 -15.19 6.61
CA ARG A 34 -5.36 -15.06 6.64
C ARG A 34 -4.93 -13.57 6.59
N PRO A 35 -4.86 -12.89 7.75
CA PRO A 35 -4.51 -11.47 7.80
C PRO A 35 -3.07 -11.20 7.35
N ASP A 36 -2.18 -12.19 7.48
CA ASP A 36 -0.80 -12.18 6.98
C ASP A 36 -0.76 -12.02 5.46
N ILE A 37 -1.51 -12.84 4.72
CA ILE A 37 -1.58 -12.78 3.25
C ILE A 37 -2.24 -11.48 2.80
N VAL A 38 -3.36 -11.11 3.41
CA VAL A 38 -4.08 -9.88 3.03
C VAL A 38 -3.16 -8.67 3.17
N ARG A 39 -2.39 -8.60 4.27
CA ARG A 39 -1.42 -7.52 4.48
C ARG A 39 -0.29 -7.55 3.46
N ALA A 40 0.30 -8.72 3.18
CA ALA A 40 1.39 -8.84 2.22
C ALA A 40 0.96 -8.40 0.80
N VAL A 41 -0.21 -8.87 0.35
CA VAL A 41 -0.77 -8.50 -0.97
C VAL A 41 -1.10 -7.01 -1.02
N HIS A 42 -1.78 -6.48 -0.01
CA HIS A 42 -2.14 -5.07 0.06
C HIS A 42 -0.90 -4.16 0.00
N THR A 43 0.15 -4.47 0.76
CA THR A 43 1.38 -3.68 0.76
C THR A 43 2.07 -3.71 -0.61
N ASN A 44 2.08 -4.85 -1.30
CA ASN A 44 2.72 -4.95 -2.62
C ASN A 44 1.92 -4.22 -3.71
N ILE A 45 0.60 -4.33 -3.70
CA ILE A 45 -0.27 -3.58 -4.62
C ILE A 45 -0.13 -2.07 -4.37
N SER A 46 -0.11 -1.64 -3.10
CA SER A 46 0.05 -0.23 -2.74
C SER A 46 1.37 0.37 -3.23
N LYS A 47 2.45 -0.42 -3.29
CA LYS A 47 3.74 0.02 -3.85
C LYS A 47 3.68 0.24 -5.35
N GLY A 48 2.88 -0.55 -6.08
CA GLY A 48 2.74 -0.44 -7.54
C GLY A 48 2.09 0.85 -8.03
N ASN A 49 1.32 1.55 -7.18
CA ASN A 49 0.65 2.79 -7.54
C ASN A 49 1.50 4.06 -7.33
N ARG A 50 2.76 3.92 -6.92
CA ARG A 50 3.64 5.07 -6.63
C ARG A 50 4.33 5.55 -7.89
N GLN A 51 4.41 6.87 -8.07
CA GLN A 51 5.25 7.47 -9.11
C GLN A 51 6.70 7.59 -8.59
N PRO A 52 7.72 7.28 -9.42
CA PRO A 52 9.11 7.50 -9.03
C PRO A 52 9.37 9.00 -8.90
N TYR A 53 10.09 9.39 -7.85
CA TYR A 53 10.48 10.77 -7.61
C TYR A 53 11.94 10.80 -7.19
N ALA A 54 12.68 11.81 -7.66
CA ALA A 54 14.07 12.05 -7.32
C ALA A 54 14.40 13.54 -7.45
N VAL A 55 15.45 13.99 -6.76
CA VAL A 55 16.04 15.32 -7.02
C VAL A 55 16.72 15.33 -8.39
N SER A 56 16.92 16.52 -8.96
CA SER A 56 17.68 16.67 -10.21
C SER A 56 19.07 16.04 -10.07
N SER A 57 19.48 15.27 -11.07
CA SER A 57 20.82 14.65 -11.09
C SER A 57 21.96 15.66 -11.09
N LYS A 58 21.69 16.91 -11.47
CA LYS A 58 22.66 18.02 -11.48
C LYS A 58 22.53 18.96 -10.28
N ALA A 59 21.67 18.65 -9.31
CA ALA A 59 21.48 19.49 -8.12
C ALA A 59 22.82 19.65 -7.38
N GLY A 60 23.24 20.89 -7.13
CA GLY A 60 24.52 21.20 -6.45
C GLY A 60 25.78 21.05 -7.29
N HIS A 61 25.70 20.57 -8.54
CA HIS A 61 26.87 20.40 -9.43
C HIS A 61 27.17 21.61 -10.32
N GLN A 62 26.18 22.47 -10.56
CA GLN A 62 26.31 23.65 -11.44
C GLN A 62 26.77 24.90 -10.68
N THR A 63 27.67 24.72 -9.71
CA THR A 63 28.30 25.81 -8.97
C THR A 63 29.80 25.75 -9.21
N SER A 64 30.38 26.83 -9.73
CA SER A 64 31.83 26.98 -9.77
C SER A 64 32.27 27.31 -8.36
N ALA A 65 32.94 26.37 -7.72
CA ALA A 65 33.44 26.55 -6.37
C ALA A 65 34.84 25.95 -6.23
N GLU A 66 35.75 26.70 -5.61
CA GLU A 66 37.11 26.24 -5.36
C GLU A 66 37.51 26.43 -3.90
N SER A 67 38.40 25.59 -3.41
CA SER A 67 38.89 25.73 -2.04
C SER A 67 40.04 26.73 -1.97
N TRP A 68 40.01 27.60 -0.97
CA TRP A 68 41.06 28.61 -0.75
C TRP A 68 42.36 28.05 -0.17
N GLY A 69 42.44 26.74 0.09
CA GLY A 69 43.63 26.11 0.66
C GLY A 69 43.87 26.49 2.12
N THR A 70 45.12 26.40 2.56
CA THR A 70 45.54 26.69 3.94
C THR A 70 46.02 28.13 4.11
N GLY A 71 46.07 28.63 5.34
CA GLY A 71 46.63 29.96 5.66
C GLY A 71 45.59 31.07 5.85
N ARG A 72 44.30 30.73 5.82
CA ARG A 72 43.18 31.60 6.21
C ARG A 72 42.42 30.95 7.36
N ALA A 73 41.87 31.73 8.29
CA ALA A 73 41.07 31.24 9.43
C ALA A 73 39.65 30.82 8.98
N VAL A 74 39.57 30.02 7.93
CA VAL A 74 38.33 29.53 7.29
C VAL A 74 38.47 28.03 7.05
N ALA A 75 37.37 27.30 7.15
CA ALA A 75 37.34 25.86 6.89
C ALA A 75 37.66 25.53 5.41
N ARG A 76 38.24 24.36 5.15
CA ARG A 76 38.63 23.91 3.81
C ARG A 76 37.44 23.35 3.03
N ILE A 77 36.54 24.24 2.65
CA ILE A 77 35.41 23.95 1.74
C ILE A 77 35.67 24.59 0.37
N ALA A 78 34.98 24.10 -0.66
CA ALA A 78 34.88 24.81 -1.93
C ALA A 78 33.85 25.95 -1.75
N MET A 79 34.24 27.15 -2.15
CA MET A 79 33.42 28.37 -2.04
C MET A 79 32.94 28.81 -3.41
#